data_AF-A0A2J4ZVD0-F1
#
_entry.id   AF-A0A2J4ZVD0-F1
#
_cell.length_a   1.000
_cell.length_b   1.000
_cell.length_c   1.000
_cell.angle_alpha   90.00
_cell.angle_beta   90.00
_cell.angle_gamma   90.00
#
_symmetry.space_group_name_H-M   'P 1'
#
loop_
_entity.id
_entity.type
_entity.pdbx_description
1 polymer ?
#
loop_
_entity_poly.entity_id
_entity_poly.type
_entity_poly.pdbx_seq_one_letter_code
_entity_poly.pdbx_strand_id
1 'polypeptide(L)' 'MNLLKSLAAVSSMTMFSRVLGFARDAIVARIFGAGMATDAFFVAFKLPNLLRRIFAEGAFSQAFVPILAEYK' A
#
# COMPACT_ATOMS: atom_id res chain seq x y z
N MET A 1 -4.50 9.90 -23.80
CA MET A 1 -3.59 8.87 -23.24
C MET A 1 -4.11 7.51 -23.67
N ASN A 2 -3.25 6.62 -24.20
CA ASN A 2 -3.70 5.27 -24.58
C ASN A 2 -4.02 4.47 -23.30
N LEU A 3 -5.29 4.11 -23.10
CA LEU A 3 -5.74 3.39 -21.89
C LEU A 3 -5.00 2.07 -21.70
N LEU A 4 -4.77 1.32 -22.80
CA LEU A 4 -4.02 0.06 -22.79
C LEU A 4 -2.61 0.22 -22.23
N LYS A 5 -1.90 1.30 -22.60
CA LYS A 5 -0.54 1.59 -22.11
C LYS A 5 -0.55 1.93 -20.62
N SER A 6 -1.55 2.70 -20.18
CA SER A 6 -1.67 3.10 -18.77
C SER A 6 -2.04 1.92 -17.87
N LEU A 7 -2.95 1.06 -18.34
CA LEU A 7 -3.36 -0.15 -17.65
C LEU A 7 -2.20 -1.13 -17.51
N ALA A 8 -1.42 -1.34 -18.59
CA ALA A 8 -0.22 -2.18 -18.55
C ALA A 8 0.86 -1.64 -17.59
N ALA A 9 1.04 -0.31 -17.53
CA ALA A 9 1.98 0.31 -16.61
C ALA A 9 1.56 0.13 -15.14
N VAL A 10 0.30 0.41 -14.81
CA VAL A 10 -0.19 0.29 -13.42
C VAL A 10 -0.22 -1.18 -12.97
N SER A 11 -0.65 -2.09 -13.84
CA SER A 11 -0.71 -3.52 -13.51
C SER A 11 0.69 -4.12 -13.30
N SER A 12 1.66 -3.76 -14.14
CA SER A 12 3.05 -4.21 -13.97
C SER A 12 3.68 -3.69 -12.68
N MET A 13 3.48 -2.41 -12.36
CA MET A 13 3.94 -1.86 -11.07
C MET A 13 3.27 -2.55 -9.89
N THR A 14 1.97 -2.83 -9.97
CA THR A 14 1.23 -3.54 -8.92
C THR A 14 1.76 -4.96 -8.74
N MET A 15 1.99 -5.68 -9.84
CA MET A 15 2.51 -7.05 -9.79
C MET A 15 3.91 -7.09 -9.17
N PHE A 16 4.77 -6.16 -9.57
CA PHE A 16 6.11 -6.04 -9.01
C PHE A 16 6.07 -5.77 -7.49
N SER A 17 5.22 -4.84 -7.04
CA SER A 17 5.03 -4.58 -5.60
C SER A 17 4.52 -5.81 -4.84
N ARG A 18 3.63 -6.62 -5.44
CA ARG A 18 3.15 -7.87 -4.81
C ARG A 18 4.25 -8.92 -4.67
N VAL A 19 5.09 -9.10 -5.69
CA VAL A 19 6.22 -10.03 -5.64
C VAL A 19 7.21 -9.61 -4.55
N LEU A 20 7.55 -8.32 -4.47
CA LEU A 20 8.40 -7.81 -3.40
C LEU A 20 7.77 -7.96 -2.01
N GLY A 21 6.47 -7.73 -1.88
CA GLY A 21 5.73 -7.98 -0.65
C GLY A 21 5.81 -9.44 -0.20
N PHE A 22 5.62 -10.37 -1.15
CA PHE A 22 5.76 -11.81 -0.88
C PHE A 22 7.17 -12.17 -0.43
N ALA A 23 8.20 -11.66 -1.12
CA ALA A 23 9.59 -11.89 -0.75
C ALA A 23 9.90 -11.38 0.67
N ARG A 24 9.39 -10.19 1.04
CA ARG A 24 9.49 -9.65 2.39
C ARG A 24 8.88 -10.60 3.41
N ASP A 25 7.66 -11.05 3.17
CA ASP A 25 6.94 -11.89 4.13
C ASP A 25 7.62 -13.26 4.29
N ALA A 26 8.16 -13.83 3.20
CA ALA A 26 8.96 -15.06 3.25
C ALA A 26 10.27 -14.90 4.04
N ILE A 27 10.96 -13.76 3.89
CA ILE A 27 12.18 -13.44 4.65
C ILE A 27 11.85 -13.28 6.14
N VAL A 28 10.78 -12.54 6.47
CA VAL A 28 10.34 -12.34 7.86
C VAL A 28 9.98 -13.67 8.50
N ALA A 29 9.22 -14.52 7.81
CA ALA A 29 8.86 -15.85 8.29
C ALA A 29 10.09 -16.75 8.49
N ARG A 30 11.09 -16.67 7.61
CA ARG A 30 12.32 -17.47 7.72
C ARG A 30 13.23 -17.03 8.87
N ILE A 31 13.39 -15.72 9.07
CA ILE A 31 14.35 -15.17 10.05
C ILE A 31 13.73 -15.15 11.46
N PHE A 32 12.47 -14.69 11.57
CA PHE A 32 11.83 -14.46 12.86
C PHE A 32 10.82 -15.54 13.25
N GLY A 33 10.35 -16.35 12.29
CA GLY A 33 9.37 -17.40 12.55
C GLY A 33 7.99 -16.88 12.96
N ALA A 34 7.11 -17.80 13.33
CA ALA A 34 5.83 -17.49 13.95
C ALA A 34 6.03 -17.41 15.47
N GLY A 35 5.93 -16.20 16.05
CA GLY A 35 6.12 -15.98 17.48
C GLY A 35 5.59 -14.62 17.93
N MET A 36 5.58 -14.40 19.25
CA MET A 36 4.97 -13.19 19.83
C MET A 36 5.61 -11.89 19.32
N ALA A 37 6.90 -11.89 18.97
CA ALA A 37 7.59 -10.71 18.45
C ALA A 37 7.11 -10.34 17.03
N THR A 38 6.91 -11.32 16.15
CA THR A 38 6.37 -11.09 14.80
C THR A 38 4.91 -10.67 14.83
N ASP A 39 4.11 -11.25 15.73
CA ASP A 39 2.72 -10.84 15.94
C ASP A 39 2.62 -9.40 16.44
N ALA A 40 3.43 -9.02 17.43
CA ALA A 40 3.48 -7.65 17.96
C ALA A 40 3.89 -6.65 16.87
N PHE A 41 4.88 -7.00 16.04
CA PHE A 41 5.29 -6.18 14.90
C PHE A 41 4.16 -5.97 13.90
N PHE A 42 3.42 -7.02 13.53
CA PHE A 42 2.32 -6.90 12.57
C PHE A 42 1.15 -6.08 13.11
N VAL A 43 0.83 -6.19 14.40
CA VAL A 43 -0.19 -5.35 15.05
C VAL A 43 0.25 -3.88 15.04
N ALA A 44 1.48 -3.60 15.47
CA ALA A 44 2.03 -2.24 15.47
C ALA A 44 2.06 -1.64 14.05
N PHE A 45 2.49 -2.44 13.06
CA PHE A 45 2.59 -1.98 11.67
C PHE A 45 1.23 -1.74 11.00
N LYS A 46 0.15 -2.38 11.48
CA LYS A 46 -1.21 -2.19 10.96
C LYS A 46 -1.75 -0.80 11.25
N LEU A 47 -1.41 -0.21 12.40
CA LEU A 47 -1.91 1.11 12.83
C LEU A 47 -1.51 2.24 11.85
N PRO A 48 -0.23 2.48 11.54
CA PRO A 48 0.17 3.48 10.54
C PRO A 48 -0.36 3.16 9.14
N ASN A 49 -0.44 1.87 8.77
CA ASN A 49 -0.97 1.49 7.46
C ASN A 49 -2.45 1.81 7.32
N LEU A 50 -3.24 1.67 8.39
CA LEU A 50 -4.64 2.09 8.37
C LEU A 50 -4.76 3.58 8.06
N LEU A 51 -3.97 4.41 8.75
CA LEU A 51 -3.92 5.85 8.50
C LEU A 51 -3.50 6.14 7.05
N ARG A 52 -2.44 5.48 6.56
CA ARG A 52 -1.99 5.63 5.17
C ARG A 52 -3.09 5.28 4.17
N ARG A 53 -3.87 4.22 4.40
CA ARG A 53 -4.99 3.83 3.52
C ARG A 53 -6.10 4.89 3.50
N ILE A 54 -6.42 5.47 4.66
CA ILE A 54 -7.45 6.51 4.78
C ILE A 54 -7.00 7.82 4.12
N PHE A 55 -5.78 8.27 4.40
CA PHE A 55 -5.30 9.59 3.98
C PHE A 55 -4.60 9.63 2.62
N ALA A 56 -3.98 8.54 2.17
CA ALA A 56 -3.10 8.57 0.98
C ALA A 56 -3.60 7.71 -0.20
N GLU A 57 -4.40 6.67 0.04
CA GLU A 57 -4.81 5.73 -1.03
C GLU A 57 -6.12 6.09 -1.74
N GLY A 58 -6.76 7.21 -1.41
CA GLY A 58 -7.80 7.80 -2.27
C GLY A 58 -9.00 8.41 -1.56
N ALA A 59 -9.35 7.97 -0.34
CA ALA A 59 -10.52 8.52 0.36
C ALA A 59 -10.35 10.02 0.63
N PHE A 60 -9.16 10.45 1.07
CA PHE A 60 -8.84 11.87 1.22
C PHE A 60 -8.72 12.58 -0.13
N SER A 61 -8.03 12.00 -1.12
CA SER A 61 -7.87 12.61 -2.44
C SER A 61 -9.21 12.85 -3.16
N GLN A 62 -10.19 11.96 -2.98
CA GLN A 62 -11.53 12.12 -3.58
C GLN A 62 -12.31 13.30 -2.99
N ALA A 63 -12.19 13.55 -1.67
CA ALA A 63 -12.88 14.66 -1.02
C ALA A 63 -12.11 15.98 -1.12
N PHE A 64 -10.77 15.92 -1.02
CA PHE A 64 -9.92 17.11 -0.91
C PHE A 64 -9.56 17.73 -2.27
N VAL A 65 -9.31 16.93 -3.31
CA VAL A 65 -8.89 17.45 -4.63
C VAL A 65 -9.96 18.36 -5.27
N PRO A 66 -11.27 18.01 -5.26
CA PRO A 66 -12.31 18.89 -5.83
C PRO A 66 -12.43 20.22 -5.09
N ILE A 67 -12.42 20.19 -3.74
CA ILE A 67 -12.47 21.39 -2.91
C ILE A 67 -11.26 22.29 -3.20
N LEU A 68 -10.05 21.74 -3.20
CA LEU A 68 -8.85 22.52 -3.49
C LEU A 68 -8.88 23.13 -4.90
N ALA A 69 -9.45 22.42 -5.89
CA ALA A 69 -9.60 22.91 -7.25
C ALA A 69 -10.66 24.00 -7.39
N GLU A 70 -11.64 24.07 -6.49
CA GLU A 70 -12.67 25.12 -6.47
C GLU A 70 -12.17 26.43 -5.85
N TYR A 71 -11.26 26.35 -4.87
CA TYR A 71 -10.64 27.52 -4.22
C TYR A 71 -9.44 28.10 -4.99
N LYS A 72 -8.99 27.45 -6.07
CA LYS A 72 -7.80 27.83 -6.84
C LYS A 72 -8.16 28.27 -8.25
#